data_AF-A0A349PNP5-F1
#
_entry.id   AF-A0A349PNP5-F1
#
_cell.length_a   1.000
_cell.length_b   1.000
_cell.length_c   1.000
_cell.angle_alpha   90.00
_cell.angle_beta   90.00
_cell.angle_gamma   90.00
#
_symmetry.space_group_name_H-M   'P 1'
#
loop_
_entity.id
_entity.type
_entity.pdbx_description
1 polymer ?
#
loop_
_entity_poly.entity_id
_entity_poly.type
_entity_poly.pdbx_seq_one_letter_code
_entity_poly.pdbx_strand_id
1 'polypeptide(L)'
;MKKANKRKYTFIIIALLIIIAIVAVVLYLKNKKQQALGALQQTLFLRPTNITIGNTKVNVMFSRYFQPYVDFKTGLHHALKNKTGVYIILNPKTKKIEYVGNSASDIYKTMYRHFQSWADPQQYRATFPKNGYLVRVILIDKPEHIYEIEKYYIRKHQPKANEDKYNDYNLEIINVNKIEENDWIKQIDTTPF
;
A
#
# COMPACT_ATOMS: atom_id res chain seq x y z
N MET A 1 10.94 21.08 60.99
CA MET A 1 11.67 20.44 59.86
C MET A 1 10.91 19.32 59.10
N LYS A 2 10.02 18.51 59.71
CA LYS A 2 9.36 17.36 59.01
C LYS A 2 8.43 17.72 57.82
N LYS A 3 7.86 18.92 57.77
CA LYS A 3 6.85 19.33 56.76
C LYS A 3 7.44 19.59 55.36
N ALA A 4 8.72 20.00 55.29
CA ALA A 4 9.41 20.30 54.04
C ALA A 4 9.74 19.04 53.23
N ASN A 5 10.09 17.94 53.90
CA ASN A 5 10.40 16.66 53.26
C ASN A 5 9.15 16.02 52.63
N LYS A 6 7.99 16.13 53.29
CA LYS A 6 6.72 15.59 52.76
C LYS A 6 6.38 16.14 51.37
N ARG A 7 6.55 17.44 51.14
CA ARG A 7 6.30 18.07 49.83
C ARG A 7 7.25 17.53 48.76
N LYS A 8 8.55 17.36 49.06
CA LYS A 8 9.53 16.80 48.11
C LYS A 8 9.15 15.38 47.67
N TYR A 9 8.76 14.52 48.61
CA TYR A 9 8.31 13.16 48.27
C TYR A 9 7.01 13.17 47.45
N THR A 10 6.07 14.07 47.76
CA THR A 10 4.85 14.23 46.95
C THR A 10 5.17 14.61 45.50
N PHE A 11 6.09 15.56 45.27
CA PHE A 11 6.52 15.92 43.92
C PHE A 11 7.18 14.76 43.17
N ILE A 12 8.06 14.00 43.84
CA ILE A 12 8.72 12.83 43.24
C ILE A 12 7.69 11.76 42.85
N ILE A 13 6.73 11.48 43.72
CA ILE A 13 5.66 10.51 43.46
C ILE A 13 4.80 10.96 42.28
N ILE A 14 4.39 12.23 42.25
CA ILE A 14 3.60 12.78 41.13
C ILE A 14 4.38 12.68 39.81
N ALA A 15 5.67 13.04 39.80
CA ALA A 15 6.51 12.94 38.62
C ALA A 15 6.64 11.49 38.12
N LEU A 16 6.82 10.52 39.03
CA LEU A 16 6.86 9.10 38.69
C LEU A 16 5.54 8.61 38.08
N LEU A 17 4.40 9.02 38.64
CA LEU A 17 3.08 8.65 38.11
C LEU A 17 2.85 9.22 36.70
N ILE A 18 3.29 10.46 36.45
CA ILE A 18 3.22 11.07 35.11
C ILE A 18 4.08 10.27 34.12
N ILE A 19 5.30 9.91 34.49
CA ILE A 19 6.19 9.11 33.63
C ILE A 19 5.56 7.75 33.31
N ILE A 20 5.00 7.06 34.32
CA ILE A 20 4.31 5.78 34.13
C ILE A 20 3.13 5.93 33.16
N ALA A 21 2.32 6.98 33.32
CA ALA A 21 1.19 7.24 32.43
C ALA A 21 1.63 7.47 30.98
N ILE A 22 2.70 8.26 30.77
CA ILE A 22 3.26 8.51 29.44
C ILE A 22 3.75 7.20 28.81
N VAL A 23 4.49 6.38 29.56
CA VAL A 23 5.00 5.08 29.06
C VAL A 23 3.83 4.16 28.70
N ALA A 24 2.79 4.09 29.54
CA ALA A 24 1.60 3.27 29.27
C ALA A 24 0.88 3.71 27.98
N VAL A 25 0.73 5.02 27.75
CA VAL A 25 0.14 5.56 26.52
C VAL A 25 0.98 5.20 25.30
N VAL A 26 2.31 5.36 25.36
CA VAL A 26 3.21 4.99 24.25
C VAL A 26 3.12 3.50 23.92
N LEU A 27 3.10 2.63 24.93
CA LEU A 27 2.96 1.18 24.74
C LEU A 27 1.60 0.81 24.14
N TYR A 28 0.52 1.43 24.62
CA TYR A 28 -0.83 1.24 24.07
C TYR A 28 -0.89 1.63 22.59
N LEU A 29 -0.33 2.79 22.22
CA LEU A 29 -0.30 3.24 20.83
C LEU A 29 0.54 2.32 19.93
N LYS A 30 1.68 1.82 20.42
CA LYS A 30 2.50 0.83 19.71
C LYS A 30 1.71 -0.47 19.45
N ASN A 31 1.05 -1.00 20.47
CA ASN A 31 0.25 -2.23 20.35
C ASN A 31 -0.92 -2.04 19.36
N LYS A 32 -1.64 -0.92 19.44
CA LYS A 32 -2.74 -0.61 18.50
C LYS A 32 -2.25 -0.51 17.05
N LYS A 33 -1.07 0.06 16.82
CA LYS A 33 -0.44 0.10 15.49
C LYS A 33 -0.09 -1.30 14.98
N GLN A 34 0.44 -2.18 15.85
CA GLN A 34 0.75 -3.56 15.49
C GLN A 34 -0.52 -4.38 15.18
N GLN A 35 -1.58 -4.23 15.97
CA GLN A 35 -2.88 -4.88 15.72
C GLN A 35 -3.48 -4.42 14.39
N ALA A 36 -3.44 -3.12 14.09
CA ALA A 36 -3.92 -2.58 12.81
C ALA A 36 -3.11 -3.14 11.62
N LEU A 37 -1.79 -3.28 11.77
CA LEU A 37 -0.94 -3.89 10.75
C LEU A 37 -1.25 -5.38 10.56
N GLY A 38 -1.48 -6.12 11.65
CA GLY A 38 -1.86 -7.54 11.60
C GLY A 38 -3.22 -7.78 10.94
N ALA A 39 -4.23 -6.98 11.26
CA ALA A 39 -5.54 -7.05 10.61
C ALA A 39 -5.45 -6.72 9.10
N LEU A 40 -4.61 -5.75 8.74
CA LEU A 40 -4.35 -5.37 7.36
C LEU A 40 -3.64 -6.50 6.59
N GLN A 41 -2.66 -7.14 7.22
CA GLN A 41 -1.99 -8.32 6.66
C GLN A 41 -2.96 -9.49 6.48
N GLN A 42 -3.92 -9.71 7.38
CA GLN A 42 -4.89 -10.80 7.24
C GLN A 42 -5.92 -10.54 6.14
N THR A 43 -6.41 -9.30 6.02
CA THR A 43 -7.44 -8.92 5.03
C THR A 43 -6.88 -8.81 3.61
N LEU A 44 -5.71 -8.17 3.44
CA LEU A 44 -5.09 -7.97 2.12
C LEU A 44 -4.05 -9.03 1.76
N PHE A 45 -3.77 -9.97 2.68
CA PHE A 45 -2.70 -10.95 2.57
C PHE A 45 -1.40 -10.32 2.09
N LEU A 46 -1.02 -9.20 2.73
CA LEU A 46 0.17 -8.46 2.37
C LEU A 46 1.41 -9.34 2.59
N ARG A 47 2.12 -9.63 1.51
CA ARG A 47 3.38 -10.38 1.55
C ARG A 47 4.54 -9.38 1.57
N PRO A 48 5.31 -9.30 2.67
CA PRO A 48 6.48 -8.44 2.73
C PRO A 48 7.62 -9.03 1.91
N THR A 49 8.23 -8.21 1.07
CA THR A 49 9.32 -8.59 0.18
C THR A 49 10.37 -7.50 0.18
N ASN A 50 11.62 -7.91 0.00
CA ASN A 50 12.71 -6.99 -0.26
C ASN A 50 13.03 -7.01 -1.74
N ILE A 51 13.04 -5.82 -2.36
CA ILE A 51 13.57 -5.61 -3.70
C ILE A 51 14.79 -4.70 -3.60
N THR A 52 15.63 -4.74 -4.63
CA THR A 52 16.77 -3.84 -4.76
C THR A 52 16.54 -2.92 -5.96
N ILE A 53 16.68 -1.62 -5.76
CA ILE A 53 16.60 -0.59 -6.81
C ILE A 53 17.97 0.09 -6.87
N GLY A 54 18.73 -0.16 -7.93
CA GLY A 54 20.15 0.18 -8.00
C GLY A 54 20.92 -0.49 -6.85
N ASN A 55 21.43 0.31 -5.91
CA ASN A 55 22.14 -0.16 -4.71
C ASN A 55 21.30 -0.07 -3.43
N THR A 56 20.01 0.29 -3.55
CA THR A 56 19.15 0.54 -2.41
C THR A 56 18.17 -0.60 -2.19
N LYS A 57 18.19 -1.18 -0.99
CA LYS A 57 17.19 -2.15 -0.55
C LYS A 57 15.89 -1.43 -0.16
N VAL A 58 14.77 -1.90 -0.68
CA VAL A 58 13.42 -1.33 -0.47
C VAL A 58 12.51 -2.44 0.02
N ASN A 59 11.78 -2.18 1.12
CA ASN A 59 10.75 -3.11 1.57
C ASN A 59 9.44 -2.76 0.88
N VAL A 60 8.86 -3.75 0.23
CA VAL A 60 7.55 -3.65 -0.40
C VAL A 60 6.60 -4.67 0.22
N MET A 61 5.31 -4.36 0.18
CA MET A 61 4.27 -5.31 0.57
C MET A 61 3.27 -5.49 -0.55
N PHE A 62 3.19 -6.69 -1.09
CA PHE A 62 2.27 -7.04 -2.17
C PHE A 62 0.94 -7.52 -1.62
N SER A 63 -0.16 -6.93 -2.06
CA SER A 63 -1.48 -7.52 -1.85
C SER A 63 -1.72 -8.69 -2.81
N ARG A 64 -2.68 -9.55 -2.44
CA ARG A 64 -3.36 -10.37 -3.46
C ARG A 64 -4.10 -9.49 -4.45
N TYR A 65 -4.48 -10.06 -5.59
CA TYR A 65 -5.48 -9.43 -6.43
C TYR A 65 -6.85 -9.49 -5.75
N PHE A 66 -7.61 -8.42 -5.82
CA PHE A 66 -8.94 -8.31 -5.24
C PHE A 66 -9.85 -7.49 -6.17
N GLN A 67 -11.17 -7.63 -6.02
CA GLN A 67 -12.11 -6.79 -6.76
C GLN A 67 -12.16 -5.39 -6.11
N PRO A 68 -12.03 -4.30 -6.89
CA PRO A 68 -12.08 -2.95 -6.34
C PRO A 68 -13.47 -2.64 -5.77
N TYR A 69 -14.54 -3.17 -6.36
CA TYR A 69 -15.89 -3.09 -5.83
C TYR A 69 -16.49 -4.48 -5.67
N VAL A 70 -17.22 -4.68 -4.57
CA VAL A 70 -18.09 -5.84 -4.31
C VAL A 70 -19.46 -5.27 -3.94
N ASP A 71 -20.51 -5.68 -4.64
CA ASP A 71 -21.87 -5.15 -4.46
C ASP A 71 -21.96 -3.63 -4.47
N PHE A 72 -21.26 -2.99 -5.41
CA PHE A 72 -21.15 -1.52 -5.56
C PHE A 72 -20.54 -0.77 -4.37
N LYS A 73 -20.07 -1.49 -3.35
CA LYS A 73 -19.29 -0.94 -2.24
C LYS A 73 -17.81 -1.12 -2.53
N THR A 74 -16.98 -0.23 -1.98
CA THR A 74 -15.53 -0.38 -2.12
C THR A 74 -15.12 -1.67 -1.42
N GLY A 75 -14.60 -2.63 -2.20
CA GLY A 75 -14.19 -3.96 -1.70
C GLY A 75 -12.95 -3.90 -0.82
N LEU A 76 -12.36 -2.71 -0.66
CA LEU A 76 -11.06 -2.54 -0.04
C LEU A 76 -11.11 -1.80 1.30
N HIS A 77 -10.30 -2.33 2.20
CA HIS A 77 -10.14 -1.90 3.57
C HIS A 77 -9.54 -0.48 3.64
N HIS A 78 -10.12 0.39 4.48
CA HIS A 78 -9.62 1.74 4.78
C HIS A 78 -8.14 1.81 5.22
N ALA A 79 -7.56 0.64 5.51
CA ALA A 79 -6.15 0.38 5.71
C ALA A 79 -5.20 0.97 4.65
N LEU A 80 -5.62 1.08 3.39
CA LEU A 80 -4.79 1.68 2.33
C LEU A 80 -4.87 3.21 2.27
N LYS A 81 -5.73 3.85 3.08
CA LYS A 81 -5.79 5.31 3.15
C LYS A 81 -4.47 5.87 3.65
N ASN A 82 -4.04 6.99 3.05
CA ASN A 82 -2.81 7.69 3.40
C ASN A 82 -1.55 6.80 3.28
N LYS A 83 -1.56 5.81 2.37
CA LYS A 83 -0.42 4.95 2.08
C LYS A 83 0.20 5.31 0.74
N THR A 84 1.52 5.16 0.69
CA THR A 84 2.33 5.27 -0.53
C THR A 84 2.42 3.92 -1.22
N GLY A 85 2.24 3.88 -2.54
CA GLY A 85 2.35 2.63 -3.28
C GLY A 85 2.14 2.73 -4.78
N VAL A 86 2.21 1.58 -5.42
CA VAL A 86 1.84 1.34 -6.82
C VAL A 86 0.61 0.44 -6.85
N TYR A 87 -0.32 0.66 -7.77
CA TYR A 87 -1.45 -0.23 -8.04
C TYR A 87 -1.42 -0.73 -9.47
N ILE A 88 -1.94 -1.94 -9.65
CA ILE A 88 -1.97 -2.67 -10.91
C ILE A 88 -3.40 -3.10 -11.17
N ILE A 89 -3.97 -2.68 -12.30
CA ILE A 89 -5.31 -3.05 -12.75
C ILE A 89 -5.17 -4.18 -13.78
N LEU A 90 -5.80 -5.32 -13.50
CA LEU A 90 -5.75 -6.53 -14.28
C LEU A 90 -7.13 -6.87 -14.83
N ASN A 91 -7.19 -7.25 -16.10
CA ASN A 91 -8.37 -7.87 -16.69
C ASN A 91 -8.30 -9.38 -16.46
N PRO A 92 -9.13 -9.98 -15.58
CA PRO A 92 -9.07 -11.40 -15.26
C PRO A 92 -9.42 -12.30 -16.44
N LYS A 93 -10.21 -11.81 -17.41
CA LYS A 93 -10.58 -12.59 -18.59
C LYS A 93 -9.41 -12.78 -19.54
N THR A 94 -8.62 -11.72 -19.76
CA THR A 94 -7.46 -11.74 -20.66
C THR A 94 -6.16 -12.09 -19.93
N LYS A 95 -6.17 -12.04 -18.59
CA LYS A 95 -4.98 -12.14 -17.71
C LYS A 95 -3.91 -11.09 -18.04
N LYS A 96 -4.30 -9.96 -18.63
CA LYS A 96 -3.40 -8.85 -18.99
C LYS A 96 -3.54 -7.70 -18.01
N ILE A 97 -2.41 -7.07 -17.70
CA ILE A 97 -2.39 -5.79 -16.98
C ILE A 97 -2.81 -4.71 -17.96
N GLU A 98 -3.83 -3.96 -17.58
CA GLU A 98 -4.44 -2.92 -18.42
C GLU A 98 -3.94 -1.53 -18.02
N TYR A 99 -3.58 -1.35 -16.75
CA TYR A 99 -3.06 -0.11 -16.22
C TYR A 99 -2.18 -0.32 -14.99
N VAL A 100 -1.19 0.54 -14.84
CA VAL A 100 -0.36 0.67 -13.64
C VAL A 100 -0.32 2.15 -13.28
N GLY A 101 -0.51 2.46 -12.01
CA GLY A 101 -0.39 3.82 -11.52
C GLY A 101 0.21 3.86 -10.12
N ASN A 102 0.55 5.05 -9.65
CA ASN A 102 1.13 5.24 -8.33
C ASN A 102 0.45 6.35 -7.52
N SER A 103 0.73 6.40 -6.22
CA SER A 103 0.39 7.54 -5.36
C SER A 103 1.39 7.67 -4.22
N ALA A 104 2.01 8.84 -4.10
CA ALA A 104 2.92 9.16 -3.00
C ALA A 104 2.18 9.36 -1.65
N SER A 105 0.92 9.78 -1.68
CA SER A 105 0.19 10.24 -0.49
C SER A 105 -1.01 9.40 -0.11
N ASP A 106 -1.80 8.93 -1.07
CA ASP A 106 -3.04 8.18 -0.80
C ASP A 106 -3.36 7.23 -1.96
N ILE A 107 -2.81 6.01 -1.89
CA ILE A 107 -3.01 4.98 -2.91
C ILE A 107 -4.48 4.54 -3.00
N TYR A 108 -5.20 4.53 -1.88
CA TYR A 108 -6.62 4.19 -1.84
C TYR A 108 -7.41 5.14 -2.73
N LYS A 109 -7.32 6.45 -2.47
CA LYS A 109 -8.10 7.43 -3.23
C LYS A 109 -7.71 7.40 -4.70
N THR A 110 -6.41 7.48 -5.02
CA THR A 110 -5.92 7.56 -6.40
C THR A 110 -6.35 6.34 -7.22
N MET A 111 -6.15 5.13 -6.70
CA MET A 111 -6.59 3.90 -7.35
C MET A 111 -8.11 3.89 -7.60
N TYR A 112 -8.92 4.26 -6.60
CA TYR A 112 -10.38 4.26 -6.73
C TYR A 112 -10.92 5.26 -7.75
N ARG A 113 -10.17 6.32 -8.08
CA ARG A 113 -10.58 7.28 -9.12
C ARG A 113 -10.74 6.61 -10.49
N HIS A 114 -9.94 5.60 -10.79
CA HIS A 114 -10.01 4.85 -12.04
C HIS A 114 -11.31 4.06 -12.23
N PHE A 115 -12.12 3.92 -11.17
CA PHE A 115 -13.39 3.20 -11.18
C PHE A 115 -14.59 4.10 -10.89
N GLN A 116 -14.38 5.42 -10.95
CA GLN A 116 -15.40 6.44 -10.73
C GLN A 116 -15.62 7.22 -12.03
N SER A 117 -16.82 7.75 -12.20
CA SER A 117 -17.12 8.70 -13.28
C SER A 117 -16.63 10.09 -12.88
N TRP A 118 -15.95 10.77 -13.79
CA TRP A 118 -15.44 12.13 -13.59
C TRP A 118 -16.07 13.07 -14.62
N ALA A 119 -16.53 14.23 -14.16
CA ALA A 119 -17.01 15.32 -15.01
C ALA A 119 -15.91 16.35 -15.26
N ASP A 120 -14.71 15.89 -15.64
CA ASP A 120 -13.55 16.75 -15.86
C ASP A 120 -12.95 16.46 -17.25
N PRO A 121 -13.27 17.28 -18.27
CA PRO A 121 -12.80 17.07 -19.63
C PRO A 121 -11.34 17.46 -19.84
N GLN A 122 -10.69 18.15 -18.89
CA GLN A 122 -9.34 18.68 -19.08
C GLN A 122 -8.24 17.66 -18.78
N GLN A 123 -8.55 16.61 -18.03
CA GLN A 123 -7.57 15.60 -17.63
C GLN A 123 -8.02 14.23 -18.11
N TYR A 124 -7.31 13.71 -19.11
CA TYR A 124 -7.44 12.31 -19.50
C TYR A 124 -7.09 11.42 -18.30
N ARG A 125 -7.99 10.50 -18.00
CA ARG A 125 -7.79 9.47 -16.98
C ARG A 125 -8.36 8.18 -17.52
N ALA A 126 -7.54 7.13 -17.56
CA ALA A 126 -8.03 5.79 -17.89
C ALA A 126 -9.14 5.41 -16.89
N THR A 127 -10.34 5.11 -17.36
CA THR A 127 -11.44 4.67 -16.50
C THR A 127 -11.82 3.24 -16.81
N PHE A 128 -12.24 2.52 -15.77
CA PHE A 128 -12.59 1.12 -15.82
C PHE A 128 -13.97 0.91 -15.19
N PRO A 129 -14.77 -0.03 -15.71
CA PRO A 129 -15.97 -0.48 -15.02
C PRO A 129 -15.69 -0.90 -13.57
N LYS A 130 -16.60 -0.58 -12.66
CA LYS A 130 -16.48 -0.94 -11.23
C LYS A 130 -16.30 -2.46 -11.00
N ASN A 131 -16.85 -3.26 -11.90
CA ASN A 131 -16.84 -4.73 -11.85
C ASN A 131 -16.04 -5.31 -13.02
N GLY A 132 -15.59 -6.55 -12.88
CA GLY A 132 -14.91 -7.28 -13.97
C GLY A 132 -13.41 -7.02 -14.11
N TYR A 133 -12.82 -6.28 -13.16
CA TYR A 133 -11.38 -6.06 -13.04
C TYR A 133 -10.89 -6.49 -11.65
N LEU A 134 -9.62 -6.86 -11.59
CA LEU A 134 -8.92 -7.10 -10.35
C LEU A 134 -7.86 -6.02 -10.16
N VAL A 135 -7.57 -5.70 -8.90
CA VAL A 135 -6.52 -4.77 -8.54
C VAL A 135 -5.57 -5.42 -7.56
N ARG A 136 -4.29 -5.09 -7.71
CA ARG A 136 -3.24 -5.37 -6.73
C ARG A 136 -2.62 -4.04 -6.30
N VAL A 137 -2.23 -3.95 -5.03
CA VAL A 137 -1.46 -2.83 -4.50
C VAL A 137 -0.12 -3.32 -3.98
N ILE A 138 0.90 -2.51 -4.22
CA ILE A 138 2.27 -2.68 -3.77
C ILE A 138 2.55 -1.50 -2.86
N LEU A 139 2.56 -1.73 -1.55
CA LEU A 139 2.93 -0.69 -0.59
C LEU A 139 4.45 -0.60 -0.50
N ILE A 140 4.96 0.63 -0.39
CA ILE A 140 6.40 0.91 -0.46
C ILE A 140 6.81 1.67 0.80
N ASP A 141 7.94 1.27 1.42
CA ASP A 141 8.47 1.93 2.61
C ASP A 141 9.29 3.20 2.31
N LYS A 142 9.81 3.30 1.09
CA LYS A 142 10.62 4.42 0.56
C LYS A 142 9.92 5.13 -0.61
N PRO A 143 9.16 6.21 -0.34
CA PRO A 143 8.40 6.95 -1.35
C PRO A 143 9.23 7.47 -2.52
N GLU A 144 10.51 7.75 -2.32
CA GLU A 144 11.44 8.22 -3.34
C GLU A 144 11.61 7.26 -4.51
N HIS A 145 11.31 5.96 -4.32
CA HIS A 145 11.45 4.92 -5.34
C HIS A 145 10.15 4.50 -6.03
N ILE A 146 9.05 5.22 -5.77
CA ILE A 146 7.73 4.86 -6.27
C ILE A 146 7.64 4.87 -7.80
N TYR A 147 8.31 5.83 -8.45
CA TYR A 147 8.28 6.00 -9.90
C TYR A 147 9.08 4.92 -10.61
N GLU A 148 10.18 4.47 -10.03
CA GLU A 148 10.99 3.37 -10.55
C GLU A 148 10.17 2.09 -10.58
N ILE A 149 9.43 1.80 -9.50
CA ILE A 149 8.57 0.61 -9.42
C ILE A 149 7.43 0.69 -10.44
N GLU A 150 6.76 1.85 -10.56
CA GLU A 150 5.73 2.06 -11.59
C GLU A 150 6.29 1.87 -13.01
N LYS A 151 7.39 2.55 -13.33
CA LYS A 151 8.06 2.45 -14.65
C LYS A 151 8.46 1.03 -14.97
N TYR A 152 8.98 0.28 -14.00
CA TYR A 152 9.29 -1.13 -14.15
C TYR A 152 8.07 -1.94 -14.60
N TYR A 153 6.93 -1.84 -13.89
CA TYR A 153 5.73 -2.60 -14.26
C TYR A 153 5.11 -2.14 -15.59
N ILE A 154 5.11 -0.84 -15.88
CA ILE A 154 4.64 -0.32 -17.17
C ILE A 154 5.51 -0.86 -18.31
N ARG A 155 6.85 -0.73 -18.19
CA ARG A 155 7.78 -1.19 -19.22
C ARG A 155 7.71 -2.69 -19.41
N LYS A 156 7.58 -3.44 -18.32
CA LYS A 156 7.52 -4.91 -18.34
C LYS A 156 6.25 -5.43 -19.01
N HIS A 157 5.09 -4.84 -18.69
CA HIS A 157 3.80 -5.39 -19.11
C HIS A 157 3.15 -4.67 -20.29
N GLN A 158 3.65 -3.50 -20.66
CA GLN A 158 3.12 -2.66 -21.73
C GLN A 158 1.59 -2.45 -21.62
N PRO A 159 1.04 -2.02 -20.46
CA PRO A 159 -0.40 -1.97 -20.24
C PRO A 159 -1.07 -1.02 -21.22
N LYS A 160 -2.16 -1.43 -21.87
CA LYS A 160 -2.77 -0.66 -22.97
C LYS A 160 -3.12 0.77 -22.58
N ALA A 161 -3.65 0.99 -21.36
CA ALA A 161 -4.21 2.27 -20.94
C ALA A 161 -3.19 3.27 -20.37
N ASN A 162 -1.93 2.87 -20.14
CA ASN A 162 -0.86 3.80 -19.84
C ASN A 162 -0.41 4.48 -21.14
N GLU A 163 -0.37 5.81 -21.20
CA GLU A 163 0.11 6.53 -22.39
C GLU A 163 1.62 6.33 -22.56
N ASP A 164 2.39 6.60 -21.51
CA ASP A 164 3.83 6.35 -21.46
C ASP A 164 4.14 4.86 -21.32
N LYS A 165 5.08 4.36 -22.13
CA LYS A 165 5.55 2.97 -22.10
C LYS A 165 6.96 2.79 -21.55
N TYR A 166 7.70 3.89 -21.41
CA TYR A 166 9.09 3.93 -20.92
C TYR A 166 10.01 2.91 -21.64
N ASN A 167 9.96 2.84 -22.97
CA ASN A 167 10.66 1.82 -23.76
C ASN A 167 12.18 1.81 -23.54
N ASP A 168 12.74 2.96 -23.19
CA ASP A 168 14.13 3.26 -22.84
C ASP A 168 14.50 2.93 -21.39
N TYR A 169 13.53 2.62 -20.52
CA TYR A 169 13.78 2.32 -19.11
C TYR A 169 14.48 0.97 -18.93
N ASN A 170 15.61 0.97 -18.23
CA ASN A 170 16.37 -0.23 -17.93
C ASN A 170 15.72 -1.05 -16.80
N LEU A 171 15.17 -2.21 -17.14
CA LEU A 171 14.53 -3.13 -16.19
C LEU A 171 15.51 -3.73 -15.17
N GLU A 172 16.81 -3.76 -15.48
CA GLU A 172 17.85 -4.32 -14.59
C GLU A 172 18.09 -3.47 -13.35
N ILE A 173 17.58 -2.23 -13.32
CA ILE A 173 17.66 -1.36 -12.14
C ILE A 173 16.90 -1.97 -10.97
N ILE A 174 15.82 -2.72 -11.23
CA ILE A 174 15.03 -3.37 -10.18
C ILE A 174 15.27 -4.88 -10.19
N ASN A 175 15.93 -5.37 -9.14
CA ASN A 175 16.02 -6.80 -8.88
C ASN A 175 14.86 -7.22 -7.97
N VAL A 176 13.81 -7.75 -8.59
CA VAL A 176 12.73 -8.45 -7.91
C VAL A 176 13.12 -9.92 -7.83
N ASN A 177 13.23 -10.49 -6.63
CA ASN A 177 13.51 -11.91 -6.45
C ASN A 177 12.54 -12.75 -7.32
N LYS A 178 13.08 -13.54 -8.27
CA LYS A 178 12.32 -14.29 -9.31
C LYS A 178 11.17 -15.16 -8.76
N ILE A 179 11.23 -15.54 -7.49
CA ILE A 179 10.25 -16.42 -6.82
C ILE A 179 8.85 -15.77 -6.79
N GLU A 180 8.75 -14.45 -6.68
CA GLU A 180 7.43 -13.81 -6.56
C GLU A 180 6.71 -13.64 -7.89
N GLU A 181 7.43 -13.69 -9.01
CA GLU A 181 6.91 -13.26 -10.31
C GLU A 181 6.20 -14.37 -11.09
N ASN A 182 6.48 -15.64 -10.79
CA ASN A 182 5.81 -16.77 -11.44
C ASN A 182 4.57 -17.27 -10.69
N ASP A 183 4.40 -16.88 -9.43
CA ASP A 183 3.33 -17.37 -8.57
C ASP A 183 2.02 -16.58 -8.66
N TRP A 184 2.08 -15.28 -8.98
CA TRP A 184 0.92 -14.41 -8.84
C TRP A 184 -0.13 -14.52 -9.94
N ILE A 185 0.26 -14.79 -11.18
CA ILE A 185 -0.70 -15.04 -12.28
C ILE A 185 -1.37 -16.40 -12.09
N LYS A 186 -0.69 -17.35 -11.44
CA LYS A 186 -1.21 -18.68 -11.14
C LYS A 186 -2.18 -18.68 -9.96
N GLN A 187 -2.06 -17.72 -9.05
CA GLN A 187 -2.90 -17.57 -7.85
C GLN A 187 -4.08 -16.60 -8.03
N ILE A 188 -4.55 -16.36 -9.26
CA ILE A 188 -5.84 -15.68 -9.47
C ILE A 188 -6.94 -16.65 -9.04
N ASP A 189 -7.16 -16.74 -7.74
CA ASP A 189 -8.35 -17.33 -7.18
C ASP A 189 -9.49 -16.36 -7.46
N THR A 190 -10.44 -16.79 -8.27
CA THR A 190 -11.59 -15.96 -8.69
C THR A 190 -12.75 -16.07 -7.72
N THR A 191 -12.60 -16.79 -6.60
CA THR A 191 -13.63 -16.85 -5.57
C THR A 191 -13.91 -15.44 -5.04
N PRO A 192 -15.18 -14.97 -5.11
CA PRO A 192 -15.59 -13.75 -4.43
C PRO A 192 -15.36 -13.90 -2.92
N PHE A 193 -14.84 -12.86 -2.27
CA PHE A 193 -14.90 -12.71 -0.82
C PHE A 193 -16.30 -12.27 -0.39
#